data_AF-A0A9E1XHM6-F1
#
_entry.id   AF-A0A9E1XHM6-F1
#
_cell.length_a   1.000
_cell.length_b   1.000
_cell.length_c   1.000
_cell.angle_alpha   90.00
_cell.angle_beta   90.00
_cell.angle_gamma   90.00
#
_symmetry.space_group_name_H-M   'P 1'
#
loop_
_entity.id
_entity.type
_entity.pdbx_description
1 polymer ?
#
loop_
_entity_poly.entity_id
_entity_poly.type
_entity_poly.pdbx_seq_one_letter_code
_entity_poly.pdbx_strand_id
1 'polypeptide(L)'
;GCVSGSLYRMAEGYVASWVAIIGVIIGLGALTLTWNWWWAFSISNEPKVWLPSVGSLGYTGAIVITLLGLVAIYLLVTFMEYKNGLFMPHINKKIIPALNFDGRVRATLDPVFKRGWPIAIGGVVLGILGIIMYTIHMPLGVTGELMRASQLGLGWMGVDVPVLDGLSTLGGCTGRSGEPGLLGHTFAITVGLLPGALIGALFAGEFKLRLPTQKRRYVQSITGGVMMGYASGLAVGCTIGAFFSAVPSLSLSGWVFGLAMAAGAFTGTQVIKRIG
;
A
#
# COMPACT_ATOMS: atom_id res chain seq x y z
N GLY A 1 -5.42 -2.04 -8.12
CA GLY A 1 -4.16 -2.35 -7.40
C GLY A 1 -3.85 -1.22 -6.43
N CYS A 2 -2.79 -1.33 -5.66
CA CYS A 2 -2.22 -0.22 -4.88
C CYS A 2 -0.73 -0.05 -5.23
N VAL A 3 -0.09 1.01 -4.74
CA VAL A 3 1.33 1.31 -5.05
C VAL A 3 2.25 0.18 -4.58
N SER A 4 2.18 -0.21 -3.30
CA SER A 4 2.94 -1.35 -2.76
C SER A 4 2.57 -2.67 -3.43
N GLY A 5 1.28 -2.81 -3.77
CA GLY A 5 0.75 -3.96 -4.51
C GLY A 5 1.37 -4.13 -5.89
N SER A 6 1.55 -3.03 -6.60
CA SER A 6 2.17 -3.01 -7.91
C SER A 6 3.67 -3.32 -7.78
N LEU A 7 4.31 -2.86 -6.71
CA LEU A 7 5.74 -3.07 -6.46
C LEU A 7 6.07 -4.53 -6.16
N TYR A 8 5.33 -5.22 -5.29
CA TYR A 8 5.62 -6.65 -5.03
C TYR A 8 5.23 -7.53 -6.24
N ARG A 9 4.12 -7.24 -6.94
CA ARG A 9 3.72 -8.01 -8.14
C ARG A 9 4.65 -7.80 -9.32
N MET A 10 5.34 -6.65 -9.37
CA MET A 10 6.43 -6.42 -10.33
C MET A 10 7.53 -7.48 -10.15
N ALA A 11 7.92 -7.77 -8.91
CA ALA A 11 8.90 -8.80 -8.57
C ALA A 11 8.40 -10.23 -8.83
N GLU A 12 7.09 -10.48 -8.78
CA GLU A 12 6.48 -11.78 -9.17
C GLU A 12 6.46 -12.03 -10.68
N GLY A 13 6.86 -11.04 -11.51
CA GLY A 13 6.89 -11.14 -12.97
C GLY A 13 5.64 -10.62 -13.70
N TYR A 14 4.77 -9.82 -13.05
CA TYR A 14 3.64 -9.19 -13.73
C TYR A 14 4.03 -7.93 -14.48
N VAL A 15 4.13 -8.00 -15.81
CA VAL A 15 4.54 -6.87 -16.67
C VAL A 15 3.57 -5.68 -16.58
N ALA A 16 2.27 -5.94 -16.37
CA ALA A 16 1.29 -4.88 -16.14
C ALA A 16 1.62 -4.00 -14.92
N SER A 17 2.26 -4.58 -13.90
CA SER A 17 2.66 -3.88 -12.69
C SER A 17 3.90 -3.02 -12.91
N TRP A 18 4.81 -3.43 -13.81
CA TRP A 18 5.93 -2.60 -14.25
C TRP A 18 5.44 -1.30 -14.88
N VAL A 19 4.48 -1.43 -15.81
CA VAL A 19 3.86 -0.30 -16.50
C VAL A 19 3.11 0.61 -15.51
N ALA A 20 2.44 0.02 -14.52
CA ALA A 20 1.77 0.78 -13.48
C ALA A 20 2.75 1.57 -12.60
N ILE A 21 3.92 1.01 -12.25
CA ILE A 21 4.94 1.73 -11.47
C ILE A 21 5.53 2.90 -12.26
N ILE A 22 5.76 2.75 -13.57
CA ILE A 22 6.15 3.88 -14.42
C ILE A 22 5.09 4.99 -14.33
N GLY A 23 3.81 4.62 -14.43
CA GLY A 23 2.70 5.56 -14.22
C GLY A 23 2.75 6.21 -12.83
N VAL A 24 2.99 5.45 -11.77
CA VAL A 24 3.10 5.98 -10.39
C VAL A 24 4.20 7.02 -10.27
N ILE A 25 5.37 6.77 -10.86
CA ILE A 25 6.49 7.72 -10.87
C ILE A 25 6.06 9.01 -11.58
N ILE A 26 5.46 8.91 -12.77
CA ILE A 26 4.94 10.08 -13.51
C ILE A 26 3.91 10.86 -12.67
N GLY A 27 2.99 10.16 -12.01
CA GLY A 27 1.96 10.77 -11.16
C GLY A 27 2.54 11.48 -9.94
N LEU A 28 3.56 10.91 -9.29
CA LEU A 28 4.25 11.54 -8.16
C LEU A 28 5.06 12.78 -8.61
N GLY A 29 5.62 12.74 -9.82
CA GLY A 29 6.31 13.88 -10.41
C GLY A 29 5.35 15.03 -10.70
N ALA A 30 4.23 14.72 -11.36
CA ALA A 30 3.14 15.69 -11.57
C ALA A 30 2.63 16.28 -10.25
N LEU A 31 2.49 15.45 -9.22
CA LEU A 31 2.10 15.95 -7.90
C LEU A 31 3.14 16.92 -7.35
N THR A 32 4.42 16.57 -7.40
CA THR A 32 5.50 17.39 -6.85
C THR A 32 5.44 18.83 -7.39
N LEU A 33 5.11 18.99 -8.68
CA LEU A 33 4.94 20.30 -9.30
C LEU A 33 3.66 21.03 -8.84
N THR A 34 2.59 20.29 -8.54
CA THR A 34 1.30 20.85 -8.08
C THR A 34 1.17 20.93 -6.55
N TRP A 35 2.17 20.48 -5.79
CA TRP A 35 2.07 20.34 -4.33
C TRP A 35 1.80 21.68 -3.63
N ASN A 36 2.56 22.73 -3.97
CA ASN A 36 2.43 24.03 -3.30
C ASN A 36 1.06 24.67 -3.58
N TRP A 37 0.44 24.37 -4.73
CA TRP A 37 -0.93 24.79 -5.02
C TRP A 37 -1.94 24.10 -4.11
N TRP A 38 -1.84 22.78 -3.95
CA TRP A 38 -2.68 22.03 -2.99
C TRP A 38 -2.46 22.47 -1.55
N TRP A 39 -1.20 22.77 -1.20
CA TRP A 39 -0.84 23.28 0.11
C TRP A 39 -1.58 24.58 0.43
N ALA A 40 -1.51 25.56 -0.48
CA ALA A 40 -2.18 26.84 -0.32
C ALA A 40 -3.72 26.76 -0.39
N PHE A 41 -4.25 25.84 -1.21
CA PHE A 41 -5.69 25.72 -1.43
C PHE A 41 -6.44 25.01 -0.29
N SER A 42 -5.92 23.87 0.20
CA SER A 42 -6.65 23.01 1.16
C SER A 42 -5.79 22.58 2.35
N ILE A 43 -4.57 22.08 2.11
CA ILE A 43 -3.83 21.32 3.12
C ILE A 43 -3.40 22.20 4.31
N SER A 44 -3.05 23.48 4.09
CA SER A 44 -2.62 24.37 5.17
C SER A 44 -3.73 24.72 6.17
N ASN A 45 -4.99 24.65 5.73
CA ASN A 45 -6.16 25.06 6.50
C ASN A 45 -6.87 23.88 7.18
N GLU A 46 -6.45 22.64 6.89
CA GLU A 46 -7.11 21.44 7.39
C GLU A 46 -6.68 21.11 8.84
N PRO A 47 -7.64 20.81 9.74
CA PRO A 47 -7.33 20.46 11.11
C PRO A 47 -6.70 19.06 11.19
N LYS A 48 -5.55 18.97 11.86
CA LYS A 48 -4.89 17.70 12.19
C LYS A 48 -5.62 17.03 13.36
N VAL A 49 -6.71 16.32 13.08
CA VAL A 49 -7.52 15.65 14.12
C VAL A 49 -6.87 14.34 14.54
N TRP A 50 -6.28 14.35 15.73
CA TRP A 50 -5.73 13.18 16.39
C TRP A 50 -6.61 12.78 17.58
N LEU A 51 -7.22 11.59 17.53
CA LEU A 51 -8.29 11.15 18.45
C LEU A 51 -7.94 11.33 19.94
N PRO A 52 -6.71 11.03 20.41
CA PRO A 52 -6.33 11.22 21.81
C PRO A 52 -6.33 12.68 22.28
N SER A 53 -6.09 13.64 21.38
CA SER A 53 -6.12 15.08 21.68
C SER A 53 -7.51 15.72 21.55
N VAL A 54 -8.50 14.99 21.03
CA VAL A 54 -9.87 15.50 20.91
C VAL A 54 -10.52 15.46 22.30
N GLY A 55 -10.69 16.62 22.93
CA GLY A 55 -11.30 16.73 24.26
C GLY A 55 -10.50 16.05 25.37
N SER A 56 -11.19 15.51 26.39
CA SER A 56 -10.60 14.77 27.52
C SER A 56 -10.57 13.24 27.31
N LEU A 57 -10.71 12.77 26.07
CA LEU A 57 -10.79 11.33 25.74
C LEU A 57 -9.51 10.57 26.14
N GLY A 58 -8.35 11.23 26.00
CA GLY A 58 -7.04 10.62 26.23
C GLY A 58 -6.78 9.40 25.34
N TYR A 59 -5.68 8.70 25.60
CA TYR A 59 -5.33 7.49 24.84
C TYR A 59 -6.35 6.36 25.02
N THR A 60 -6.87 6.19 26.24
CA THR A 60 -7.84 5.13 26.55
C THR A 60 -9.14 5.31 25.76
N GLY A 61 -9.69 6.53 25.74
CA GLY A 61 -10.91 6.80 24.98
C GLY A 61 -10.72 6.60 23.48
N ALA A 62 -9.59 7.03 22.93
CA ALA A 62 -9.27 6.84 21.51
C ALA A 62 -9.12 5.36 21.13
N ILE A 63 -8.47 4.55 21.97
CA ILE A 63 -8.36 3.09 21.75
C ILE A 63 -9.75 2.43 21.80
N VAL A 64 -10.59 2.79 22.78
CA VAL A 64 -11.94 2.23 22.89
C VAL A 64 -12.78 2.59 21.66
N ILE A 65 -12.76 3.85 21.22
CA ILE A 65 -13.49 4.29 20.02
C ILE A 65 -13.01 3.55 18.77
N THR A 66 -11.70 3.40 18.57
CA THR A 66 -11.17 2.70 17.40
C THR A 66 -11.51 1.21 17.41
N LEU A 67 -11.44 0.54 18.56
CA LEU A 67 -11.86 -0.85 18.70
C LEU A 67 -13.36 -1.02 18.45
N LEU A 68 -14.20 -0.14 19.01
CA LEU A 68 -15.65 -0.16 18.76
C LEU A 68 -15.97 0.07 17.28
N GLY A 69 -15.26 0.99 16.62
CA GLY A 69 -15.39 1.21 15.17
C GLY A 69 -15.03 -0.03 14.35
N LEU A 70 -13.94 -0.72 14.70
CA LEU A 70 -13.54 -1.96 14.04
C LEU A 70 -14.55 -3.09 14.27
N VAL A 71 -15.08 -3.23 15.49
CA VAL A 71 -16.13 -4.20 15.82
C VAL A 71 -17.42 -3.87 15.04
N ALA A 72 -17.81 -2.60 14.96
CA ALA A 72 -18.98 -2.19 14.20
C ALA A 72 -18.84 -2.51 12.70
N ILE A 73 -17.66 -2.25 12.10
CA ILE A 73 -17.38 -2.64 10.71
C ILE A 73 -17.43 -4.16 10.54
N TYR A 74 -16.83 -4.91 11.47
CA TYR A 74 -16.85 -6.38 11.42
C TYR A 74 -18.29 -6.90 11.44
N LEU A 75 -19.11 -6.44 12.38
CA LEU A 75 -20.52 -6.83 12.48
C LEU A 75 -21.31 -6.44 11.22
N LEU A 76 -21.05 -5.25 10.67
CA LEU A 76 -21.69 -4.79 9.43
C LEU A 76 -21.32 -5.69 8.25
N VAL A 77 -20.04 -6.02 8.08
CA VAL A 77 -19.57 -6.89 7.00
C VAL A 77 -20.16 -8.30 7.17
N THR A 78 -20.12 -8.88 8.36
CA THR A 78 -20.71 -10.20 8.62
C THR A 78 -22.23 -10.19 8.40
N PHE A 79 -22.92 -9.11 8.75
CA PHE A 79 -24.33 -8.95 8.47
C PHE A 79 -24.61 -8.86 6.96
N MET A 80 -23.79 -8.12 6.21
CA MET A 80 -23.88 -8.05 4.74
C MET A 80 -23.60 -9.41 4.10
N GLU A 81 -22.62 -10.16 4.60
CA GLU A 81 -22.29 -11.51 4.13
C GLU A 81 -23.42 -12.49 4.42
N TYR A 82 -24.02 -12.43 5.62
CA TYR A 82 -25.19 -13.23 5.97
C TYR A 82 -26.37 -12.94 5.04
N LYS A 83 -26.61 -11.67 4.70
CA LYS A 83 -27.73 -11.27 3.85
C LYS A 83 -27.52 -11.60 2.37
N ASN A 84 -26.29 -11.45 1.86
CA ASN A 84 -25.99 -11.59 0.43
C ASN A 84 -25.48 -12.99 0.04
N GLY A 85 -25.21 -13.86 1.02
CA GLY A 85 -24.65 -15.18 0.81
C GLY A 85 -23.13 -15.15 0.59
N LEU A 86 -22.42 -16.13 1.16
CA LEU A 86 -20.97 -16.25 1.04
C LEU A 86 -20.59 -17.03 -0.22
N PHE A 87 -19.90 -16.39 -1.17
CA PHE A 87 -19.21 -17.09 -2.24
C PHE A 87 -17.78 -17.40 -1.82
N MET A 88 -17.55 -18.57 -1.21
CA MET A 88 -16.21 -19.08 -0.96
C MET A 88 -15.80 -20.00 -2.11
N PRO A 89 -14.87 -19.60 -3.00
CA PRO A 89 -14.34 -20.51 -4.00
C PRO A 89 -13.64 -21.67 -3.27
N HIS A 90 -14.10 -22.90 -3.52
CA HIS A 90 -13.43 -24.10 -3.02
C HIS A 90 -12.05 -24.20 -3.68
N ILE A 91 -11.00 -23.78 -2.96
CA ILE A 91 -9.62 -23.93 -3.41
C ILE A 91 -9.27 -25.42 -3.24
N ASN A 92 -9.31 -26.16 -4.35
CA ASN A 92 -9.00 -27.58 -4.36
C ASN A 92 -7.55 -27.81 -3.91
N LYS A 93 -7.40 -28.35 -2.70
CA LYS A 93 -6.11 -28.53 -2.04
C LYS A 93 -5.46 -29.80 -2.58
N LYS A 94 -4.52 -29.67 -3.51
CA LYS A 94 -3.74 -30.81 -4.00
C LYS A 94 -2.78 -31.27 -2.88
N ILE A 95 -3.18 -32.29 -2.13
CA ILE A 95 -2.32 -32.92 -1.11
C ILE A 95 -1.42 -33.91 -1.85
N ILE A 96 -0.14 -33.57 -2.00
CA ILE A 96 0.87 -34.48 -2.56
C ILE A 96 1.43 -35.28 -1.37
N PRO A 97 1.22 -36.60 -1.28
CA PRO A 97 1.79 -37.40 -0.21
C PRO A 97 3.34 -37.41 -0.31
N ALA A 98 4.01 -37.04 0.77
CA ALA A 98 5.47 -36.95 0.84
C ALA A 98 6.08 -38.36 1.01
N LEU A 99 6.56 -38.94 -0.10
CA LEU A 99 7.12 -40.30 -0.13
C LEU A 99 8.61 -40.38 0.26
N ASN A 100 9.39 -39.28 0.17
CA ASN A 100 10.86 -39.24 0.41
C ASN A 100 11.30 -38.11 1.37
N PHE A 101 12.56 -38.11 1.84
CA PHE A 101 13.16 -37.07 2.70
C PHE A 101 13.06 -35.66 2.09
N ASP A 102 13.39 -35.51 0.81
CA ASP A 102 13.16 -34.27 0.04
C ASP A 102 11.68 -33.89 -0.02
N GLY A 103 10.81 -34.89 -0.06
CA GLY A 103 9.36 -34.72 0.01
C GLY A 103 8.90 -34.19 1.37
N ARG A 104 9.54 -34.61 2.48
CA ARG A 104 9.25 -34.08 3.83
C ARG A 104 9.75 -32.66 4.01
N VAL A 105 10.97 -32.34 3.56
CA VAL A 105 11.51 -30.96 3.63
C VAL A 105 10.64 -30.00 2.81
N ARG A 106 10.27 -30.40 1.58
CA ARG A 106 9.32 -29.64 0.74
C ARG A 106 7.94 -29.54 1.39
N ALA A 107 7.43 -30.62 1.98
CA ALA A 107 6.15 -30.60 2.69
C ALA A 107 6.14 -29.70 3.94
N THR A 108 7.29 -29.45 4.58
CA THR A 108 7.41 -28.49 5.70
C THR A 108 7.50 -27.04 5.20
N LEU A 109 8.08 -26.81 4.01
CA LEU A 109 8.17 -25.49 3.38
C LEU A 109 6.88 -25.10 2.64
N ASP A 110 6.10 -26.08 2.16
CA ASP A 110 4.86 -25.86 1.41
C ASP A 110 3.81 -25.03 2.18
N PRO A 111 3.57 -25.22 3.50
CA PRO A 111 2.69 -24.36 4.29
C PRO A 111 3.15 -22.91 4.40
N VAL A 112 4.46 -22.66 4.37
CA VAL A 112 5.06 -21.33 4.52
C VAL A 112 5.02 -20.58 3.21
N PHE A 113 5.36 -21.24 2.10
CA PHE A 113 5.55 -20.59 0.80
C PHE A 113 4.44 -20.82 -0.22
N LYS A 114 3.80 -22.00 -0.23
CA LYS A 114 2.78 -22.35 -1.25
C LYS A 114 1.35 -22.23 -0.77
N ARG A 115 1.11 -22.24 0.54
CA ARG A 115 -0.23 -22.07 1.11
C ARG A 115 -0.43 -20.62 1.49
N GLY A 116 -1.58 -20.05 1.10
CA GLY A 116 -2.01 -18.76 1.61
C GLY A 116 -2.13 -18.82 3.13
N TRP A 117 -1.47 -17.90 3.82
CA TRP A 117 -1.53 -17.84 5.28
C TRP A 117 -2.95 -17.49 5.73
N PRO A 118 -3.41 -18.03 6.87
CA PRO A 118 -4.65 -17.58 7.49
C PRO A 118 -4.61 -16.06 7.70
N ILE A 119 -5.74 -15.38 7.42
CA ILE A 119 -5.85 -13.91 7.48
C ILE A 119 -5.39 -13.38 8.85
N ALA A 120 -5.71 -14.09 9.93
CA ALA A 120 -5.28 -13.74 11.28
C ALA A 120 -3.75 -13.73 11.43
N ILE A 121 -3.05 -14.75 10.92
CA ILE A 121 -1.59 -14.83 11.01
C ILE A 121 -0.95 -13.73 10.17
N GLY A 122 -1.45 -13.50 8.96
CA GLY A 122 -1.00 -12.41 8.11
C GLY A 122 -1.15 -11.03 8.78
N GLY A 123 -2.30 -10.79 9.41
CA GLY A 123 -2.57 -9.56 10.15
C GLY A 123 -1.65 -9.37 11.36
N VAL A 124 -1.44 -10.42 12.16
CA VAL A 124 -0.53 -10.37 13.32
C VAL A 124 0.91 -10.09 12.89
N VAL A 125 1.41 -10.78 11.86
CA VAL A 125 2.78 -10.55 11.36
C VAL A 125 2.94 -9.14 10.80
N LEU A 126 1.98 -8.65 10.00
CA LEU A 126 2.01 -7.28 9.49
C LEU A 126 1.96 -6.24 10.63
N GLY A 127 1.17 -6.50 11.67
CA GLY A 127 1.08 -5.65 12.86
C GLY A 127 2.40 -5.59 13.63
N ILE A 128 3.01 -6.74 13.92
CA ILE A 128 4.32 -6.81 14.60
C ILE A 128 5.40 -6.11 13.77
N LEU A 129 5.42 -6.34 12.45
CA LEU A 129 6.38 -5.71 11.56
C LEU A 129 6.18 -4.19 11.50
N GLY A 130 4.93 -3.72 11.53
CA GLY A 130 4.58 -2.31 11.67
C GLY A 130 5.09 -1.70 12.97
N ILE A 131 4.93 -2.38 14.11
CA ILE A 131 5.41 -1.93 15.43
C ILE A 131 6.94 -1.82 15.44
N ILE A 132 7.64 -2.83 14.91
CA ILE A 132 9.10 -2.85 14.84
C ILE A 132 9.60 -1.67 14.00
N MET A 133 9.00 -1.45 12.82
CA MET A 133 9.41 -0.35 11.93
C MET A 133 9.13 1.03 12.51
N TYR A 134 7.96 1.19 13.15
CA TYR A 134 7.60 2.44 13.81
C TYR A 134 8.56 2.77 14.97
N THR A 135 8.98 1.77 15.73
CA THR A 135 9.98 1.93 16.81
C THR A 135 11.35 2.35 16.27
N ILE A 136 11.72 1.85 15.08
CA ILE A 136 13.04 2.12 14.51
C ILE A 136 13.11 3.54 13.94
N HIS A 137 12.22 3.94 13.00
CA HIS A 137 12.30 5.30 12.43
C HIS A 137 11.01 5.82 11.77
N MET A 138 10.17 4.99 11.15
CA MET A 138 9.04 5.48 10.35
C MET A 138 8.00 4.39 10.02
N PRO A 139 6.75 4.78 9.68
CA PRO A 139 5.75 3.84 9.19
C PRO A 139 6.17 3.16 7.87
N LEU A 140 5.70 1.94 7.68
CA LEU A 140 5.94 1.16 6.46
C LEU A 140 5.38 1.88 5.23
N GLY A 141 6.25 2.22 4.29
CA GLY A 141 5.85 2.86 3.05
C GLY A 141 6.92 2.82 1.98
N VAL A 142 6.45 2.69 0.74
CA VAL A 142 7.29 2.70 -0.47
C VAL A 142 7.15 4.01 -1.26
N THR A 143 6.16 4.84 -0.91
CA THR A 143 5.85 6.06 -1.65
C THR A 143 6.92 7.14 -1.52
N GLY A 144 7.62 7.22 -0.38
CA GLY A 144 8.70 8.20 -0.22
C GLY A 144 9.87 7.98 -1.17
N GLU A 145 10.31 6.73 -1.32
CA GLU A 145 11.40 6.42 -2.25
C GLU A 145 10.95 6.57 -3.70
N LEU A 146 9.73 6.16 -4.03
CA LEU A 146 9.17 6.36 -5.38
C LEU A 146 9.04 7.86 -5.71
N MET A 147 8.72 8.70 -4.72
CA MET A 147 8.67 10.15 -4.89
C MET A 147 10.07 10.73 -5.08
N ARG A 148 11.06 10.26 -4.31
CA ARG A 148 12.47 10.63 -4.51
C ARG A 148 12.96 10.24 -5.91
N ALA A 149 12.67 9.01 -6.35
CA ALA A 149 12.99 8.55 -7.70
C ALA A 149 12.32 9.41 -8.78
N SER A 150 11.07 9.83 -8.53
CA SER A 150 10.39 10.75 -9.43
C SER A 150 11.02 12.14 -9.48
N GLN A 151 11.45 12.69 -8.34
CA GLN A 151 12.10 14.00 -8.27
C GLN A 151 13.47 13.98 -8.95
N LEU A 152 14.25 12.91 -8.76
CA LEU A 152 15.50 12.69 -9.49
C LEU A 152 15.26 12.61 -11.01
N GLY A 153 14.19 11.90 -11.42
CA GLY A 153 13.77 11.83 -12.81
C GLY A 153 13.41 13.20 -13.39
N LEU A 154 12.71 14.05 -12.65
CA LEU A 154 12.42 15.44 -13.05
C LEU A 154 13.69 16.28 -13.17
N GLY A 155 14.63 16.13 -12.22
CA GLY A 155 15.91 16.82 -12.26
C GLY A 155 16.75 16.45 -13.49
N TRP A 156 16.74 15.16 -13.91
CA TRP A 156 17.39 14.74 -15.16
C TRP A 156 16.73 15.33 -16.41
N MET A 157 15.45 15.66 -16.34
CA MET A 157 14.72 16.35 -17.41
C MET A 157 14.91 17.88 -17.37
N GLY A 158 15.71 18.40 -16.44
CA GLY A 158 15.95 19.84 -16.27
C GLY A 158 14.75 20.60 -15.68
N VAL A 159 13.83 19.90 -15.02
CA VAL A 159 12.67 20.52 -14.36
C VAL A 159 13.05 20.81 -12.91
N ASP A 160 13.04 22.09 -12.53
CA ASP A 160 13.31 22.51 -11.16
C ASP A 160 12.23 21.96 -10.22
N VAL A 161 12.66 21.21 -9.22
CA VAL A 161 11.77 20.63 -8.20
C VAL A 161 11.53 21.70 -7.13
N PRO A 162 10.28 22.17 -6.94
CA PRO A 162 9.99 23.16 -5.91
C PRO A 162 10.20 22.57 -4.52
N VAL A 163 10.58 23.42 -3.56
CA VAL A 163 10.55 23.04 -2.14
C VAL A 163 9.09 22.81 -1.75
N LEU A 164 8.80 21.62 -1.23
CA LEU A 164 7.44 21.20 -0.90
C LEU A 164 7.02 21.77 0.45
N ASP A 165 6.13 22.76 0.43
CA ASP A 165 5.69 23.47 1.62
C ASP A 165 5.02 22.53 2.62
N GLY A 166 5.45 22.61 3.89
CA GLY A 166 4.84 21.95 5.04
C GLY A 166 4.81 20.41 5.02
N LEU A 167 5.35 19.77 3.99
CA LEU A 167 5.38 18.31 3.84
C LEU A 167 6.16 17.62 4.97
N SER A 168 7.20 18.27 5.49
CA SER A 168 7.94 17.80 6.67
C SER A 168 7.11 17.76 7.96
N THR A 169 6.05 18.57 8.04
CA THR A 169 5.12 18.65 9.19
C THR A 169 3.97 17.64 9.11
N LEU A 170 3.85 16.93 7.99
CA LEU A 170 2.86 15.88 7.79
C LEU A 170 3.45 14.54 8.23
N GLY A 171 2.67 13.79 9.01
CA GLY A 171 3.02 12.43 9.42
C GLY A 171 2.66 11.46 8.30
N GLY A 172 3.65 11.06 7.50
CA GLY A 172 3.44 10.13 6.40
C GLY A 172 4.75 9.59 5.82
N CYS A 173 4.64 8.78 4.77
CA CYS A 173 5.79 8.10 4.17
C CYS A 173 6.47 8.91 3.05
N THR A 174 5.95 10.10 2.71
CA THR A 174 6.45 10.95 1.61
C THR A 174 7.21 12.18 2.11
N GLY A 175 8.25 12.61 1.40
CA GLY A 175 8.90 13.91 1.64
C GLY A 175 9.77 14.04 2.89
N ARG A 176 10.07 12.94 3.58
CA ARG A 176 10.95 12.89 4.76
C ARG A 176 12.40 12.50 4.42
N SER A 177 12.89 12.95 3.26
CA SER A 177 14.28 12.77 2.83
C SER A 177 15.20 13.78 3.52
N GLY A 178 15.29 13.68 4.85
CA GLY A 178 16.16 14.52 5.69
C GLY A 178 17.62 14.05 5.75
N GLU A 179 17.94 12.87 5.22
CA GLU A 179 19.32 12.38 5.19
C GLU A 179 19.85 12.24 3.76
N PRO A 180 20.92 12.97 3.40
CA PRO A 180 21.61 12.83 2.12
C PRO A 180 22.42 11.53 2.13
N GLY A 181 21.78 10.42 1.76
CA GLY A 181 22.44 9.13 1.62
C GLY A 181 21.83 8.30 0.49
N LEU A 182 22.67 7.56 -0.25
CA LEU A 182 22.18 6.57 -1.22
C LEU A 182 21.37 5.44 -0.54
N LEU A 183 21.64 5.18 0.74
CA LEU A 183 21.04 4.11 1.56
C LEU A 183 20.12 4.67 2.67
N GLY A 184 19.15 5.51 2.31
CA GLY A 184 18.12 5.93 3.26
C GLY A 184 17.24 4.76 3.72
N HIS A 185 16.62 4.87 4.90
CA HIS A 185 15.70 3.84 5.40
C HIS A 185 14.54 3.54 4.41
N THR A 186 14.05 4.56 3.69
CA THR A 186 12.97 4.40 2.69
C THR A 186 13.43 3.64 1.46
N PHE A 187 14.71 3.80 1.09
CA PHE A 187 15.36 3.00 0.06
C PHE A 187 15.45 1.53 0.50
N ALA A 188 15.86 1.26 1.74
CA ALA A 188 15.97 -0.11 2.26
C ALA A 188 14.62 -0.85 2.26
N ILE A 189 13.52 -0.19 2.65
CA ILE A 189 12.18 -0.81 2.62
C ILE A 189 11.70 -1.05 1.19
N THR A 190 11.88 -0.06 0.31
CA THR A 190 11.40 -0.14 -1.08
C THR A 190 12.19 -1.16 -1.88
N VAL A 191 13.52 -1.10 -1.80
CA VAL A 191 14.42 -2.03 -2.48
C VAL A 191 14.38 -3.39 -1.82
N GLY A 192 14.25 -3.50 -0.50
CA GLY A 192 14.14 -4.79 0.20
C GLY A 192 12.83 -5.54 -0.07
N LEU A 193 11.74 -4.82 -0.39
CA LEU A 193 10.48 -5.45 -0.77
C LEU A 193 10.57 -6.24 -2.07
N LEU A 194 11.35 -5.77 -3.06
CA LEU A 194 11.51 -6.46 -4.35
C LEU A 194 12.16 -7.86 -4.24
N PRO A 195 13.37 -8.04 -3.67
CA PRO A 195 13.99 -9.34 -3.50
C PRO A 195 13.20 -10.19 -2.51
N GLY A 196 12.58 -9.61 -1.47
CA GLY A 196 11.71 -10.34 -0.56
C GLY A 196 10.51 -10.97 -1.28
N ALA A 197 9.82 -10.19 -2.13
CA ALA A 197 8.72 -10.68 -2.95
C ALA A 197 9.18 -11.68 -4.02
N LEU A 198 10.35 -11.45 -4.64
CA LEU A 198 10.93 -12.36 -5.62
C LEU A 198 11.28 -13.72 -5.00
N ILE A 199 11.95 -13.71 -3.84
CA ILE A 199 12.31 -14.91 -3.07
C ILE A 199 11.03 -15.66 -2.69
N GLY A 200 10.03 -14.95 -2.15
CA GLY A 200 8.72 -15.54 -1.84
C GLY A 200 8.07 -16.22 -3.05
N ALA A 201 8.03 -15.54 -4.19
CA ALA A 201 7.46 -16.07 -5.42
C ALA A 201 8.23 -17.27 -6.00
N LEU A 202 9.55 -17.29 -5.87
CA LEU A 202 10.41 -18.40 -6.30
C LEU A 202 10.21 -19.63 -5.43
N PHE A 203 10.19 -19.48 -4.10
CA PHE A 203 9.92 -20.59 -3.18
C PHE A 203 8.48 -21.11 -3.29
N ALA A 204 7.52 -20.22 -3.60
CA ALA A 204 6.15 -20.60 -3.89
C ALA A 204 6.00 -21.33 -5.25
N GLY A 205 6.97 -21.16 -6.16
CA GLY A 205 6.86 -21.64 -7.54
C GLY A 205 5.83 -20.86 -8.37
N GLU A 206 5.47 -19.65 -7.94
CA GLU A 206 4.45 -18.80 -8.57
C GLU A 206 5.02 -17.73 -9.49
N PHE A 207 6.35 -17.58 -9.49
CA PHE A 207 7.05 -16.68 -10.40
C PHE A 207 6.79 -17.09 -11.84
N LYS A 208 6.14 -16.20 -12.59
CA LYS A 208 5.88 -16.38 -14.01
C LYS A 208 5.80 -15.03 -14.67
N LEU A 209 6.56 -14.86 -15.76
CA LEU A 209 6.46 -13.66 -16.59
C LEU A 209 5.08 -13.63 -17.25
N ARG A 210 4.21 -12.75 -16.75
CA ARG A 210 2.82 -12.60 -17.21
C ARG A 210 2.70 -11.32 -18.02
N LEU A 211 2.65 -11.49 -19.33
CA LEU A 211 2.43 -10.42 -20.29
C LEU A 211 0.91 -10.23 -20.52
N PRO A 212 0.39 -9.01 -20.43
CA PRO A 212 -0.98 -8.71 -20.87
C PRO A 212 -1.18 -9.05 -22.35
N THR A 213 -2.17 -9.89 -22.65
CA THR A 213 -2.53 -10.25 -24.03
C THR A 213 -3.16 -9.09 -24.79
N GLN A 214 -3.86 -8.19 -24.09
CA GLN A 214 -4.56 -7.05 -24.69
C GLN A 214 -3.82 -5.74 -24.47
N LYS A 215 -3.61 -4.98 -25.55
CA LYS A 215 -2.98 -3.64 -25.51
C LYS A 215 -3.73 -2.65 -24.60
N ARG A 216 -5.07 -2.74 -24.53
CA ARG A 216 -5.91 -1.91 -23.64
C ARG A 216 -5.47 -2.01 -22.18
N ARG A 217 -4.99 -3.17 -21.74
CA ARG A 217 -4.56 -3.39 -20.35
C ARG A 217 -3.29 -2.62 -20.01
N TYR A 218 -2.41 -2.35 -20.97
CA TYR A 218 -1.25 -1.48 -20.77
C TYR A 218 -1.68 -0.03 -20.52
N VAL A 219 -2.63 0.47 -21.32
CA VAL A 219 -3.18 1.82 -21.16
C VAL A 219 -3.90 1.95 -19.81
N GLN A 220 -4.71 0.97 -19.44
CA GLN A 220 -5.35 0.95 -18.12
C GLN A 220 -4.34 0.92 -16.97
N SER A 221 -3.26 0.14 -17.10
CA SER A 221 -2.19 0.08 -16.11
C SER A 221 -1.45 1.40 -15.96
N ILE A 222 -1.09 2.07 -17.06
CA ILE A 222 -0.34 3.33 -16.97
C ILE A 222 -1.23 4.47 -16.45
N THR A 223 -2.46 4.60 -16.96
CA THR A 223 -3.41 5.61 -16.49
C THR A 223 -3.78 5.40 -15.03
N GLY A 224 -4.05 4.16 -14.63
CA GLY A 224 -4.29 3.80 -13.24
C GLY A 224 -3.06 4.07 -12.35
N GLY A 225 -1.86 3.80 -12.86
CA GLY A 225 -0.59 4.11 -12.19
C GLY A 225 -0.41 5.60 -11.93
N VAL A 226 -0.64 6.44 -12.94
CA VAL A 226 -0.56 7.92 -12.80
C VAL A 226 -1.53 8.42 -11.74
N MET A 227 -2.79 8.00 -11.80
CA MET A 227 -3.79 8.36 -10.80
C MET A 227 -3.41 7.87 -9.40
N MET A 228 -2.90 6.63 -9.28
CA MET A 228 -2.45 6.08 -8.00
C MET A 228 -1.25 6.86 -7.44
N GLY A 229 -0.27 7.22 -8.28
CA GLY A 229 0.91 7.98 -7.86
C GLY A 229 0.50 9.36 -7.35
N TYR A 230 -0.26 10.10 -8.14
CA TYR A 230 -0.75 11.43 -7.79
C TYR A 230 -1.57 11.41 -6.49
N ALA A 231 -2.55 10.51 -6.38
CA ALA A 231 -3.39 10.40 -5.19
C ALA A 231 -2.60 9.92 -3.95
N SER A 232 -1.66 8.99 -4.11
CA SER A 232 -0.87 8.48 -2.99
C SER A 232 0.10 9.52 -2.42
N GLY A 233 0.63 10.41 -3.26
CA GLY A 233 1.42 11.51 -2.78
C GLY A 233 0.56 12.58 -2.09
N LEU A 234 -0.64 12.88 -2.60
CA LEU A 234 -1.58 13.81 -1.94
C LEU A 234 -2.00 13.30 -0.57
N ALA A 235 -2.25 11.99 -0.46
CA ALA A 235 -2.56 11.33 0.80
C ALA A 235 -1.34 11.15 1.72
N VAL A 236 -0.14 11.61 1.31
CA VAL A 236 1.12 11.50 2.06
C VAL A 236 1.47 10.04 2.39
N GLY A 237 1.01 9.09 1.56
CA GLY A 237 1.17 7.66 1.82
C GLY A 237 0.41 6.75 0.86
N CYS A 238 0.89 5.51 0.72
CA CYS A 238 0.14 4.43 0.09
C CYS A 238 -0.81 3.77 1.09
N THR A 239 -1.51 2.71 0.67
CA THR A 239 -2.39 1.93 1.55
C THR A 239 -1.69 1.44 2.82
N ILE A 240 -0.40 1.07 2.76
CA ILE A 240 0.34 0.60 3.94
C ILE A 240 0.66 1.76 4.91
N GLY A 241 1.10 2.91 4.37
CA GLY A 241 1.42 4.08 5.19
C GLY A 241 0.18 4.82 5.69
N ALA A 242 -0.72 5.20 4.78
CA ALA A 242 -1.85 6.08 5.07
C ALA A 242 -3.06 5.37 5.72
N PHE A 243 -3.21 4.05 5.56
CA PHE A 243 -4.28 3.29 6.23
C PHE A 243 -3.75 2.45 7.39
N PHE A 244 -2.87 1.48 7.09
CA PHE A 244 -2.43 0.49 8.09
C PHE A 244 -1.54 1.08 9.19
N SER A 245 -0.89 2.23 8.96
CA SER A 245 -0.13 2.91 10.02
C SER A 245 -0.96 4.00 10.71
N ALA A 246 -1.81 4.73 9.99
CA ALA A 246 -2.60 5.83 10.55
C ALA A 246 -3.71 5.39 11.52
N VAL A 247 -4.37 4.26 11.25
CA VAL A 247 -5.46 3.73 12.11
C VAL A 247 -4.93 3.30 13.49
N PRO A 248 -3.85 2.50 13.60
CA PRO A 248 -3.24 2.19 14.90
C PRO A 248 -2.66 3.40 15.62
N SER A 249 -2.20 4.43 14.89
CA SER A 249 -1.77 5.71 15.47
C SER A 249 -2.91 6.60 15.97
N LEU A 250 -4.16 6.11 15.95
CA LEU A 250 -5.34 6.83 16.43
C LEU A 250 -5.58 8.15 15.67
N SER A 251 -5.22 8.19 14.39
CA SER A 251 -5.47 9.34 13.51
C SER A 251 -6.81 9.20 12.81
N LEU A 252 -7.59 10.29 12.75
CA LEU A 252 -8.84 10.33 11.98
C LEU A 252 -8.58 10.21 10.46
N SER A 253 -7.43 10.67 9.99
CA SER A 253 -7.07 10.64 8.58
C SER A 253 -7.08 9.22 7.98
N GLY A 254 -6.72 8.20 8.77
CA GLY A 254 -6.74 6.81 8.31
C GLY A 254 -8.16 6.31 8.00
N TRP A 255 -9.15 6.72 8.78
CA TRP A 255 -10.55 6.36 8.57
C TRP A 255 -11.13 7.03 7.32
N VAL A 256 -10.87 8.34 7.17
CA VAL A 256 -11.28 9.10 5.98
C VAL A 256 -10.63 8.52 4.73
N PHE A 257 -9.33 8.23 4.79
CA PHE A 257 -8.61 7.59 3.69
C PHE A 257 -9.17 6.21 3.34
N GLY A 258 -9.51 5.39 4.34
CA GLY A 258 -10.15 4.09 4.13
C GLY A 258 -11.49 4.19 3.39
N LEU A 259 -12.36 5.12 3.81
CA LEU A 259 -13.66 5.37 3.15
C LEU A 259 -13.49 5.89 1.73
N ALA A 260 -12.61 6.87 1.52
CA ALA A 260 -12.31 7.42 0.20
C ALA A 260 -11.71 6.36 -0.73
N MET A 261 -10.84 5.49 -0.22
CA MET A 261 -10.28 4.37 -0.97
C MET A 261 -11.36 3.36 -1.36
N ALA A 262 -12.27 3.01 -0.45
CA ALA A 262 -13.37 2.09 -0.73
C ALA A 262 -14.29 2.65 -1.83
N ALA A 263 -14.67 3.93 -1.72
CA ALA A 263 -15.46 4.62 -2.74
C ALA A 263 -14.73 4.67 -4.10
N GLY A 264 -13.44 5.03 -4.11
CA GLY A 264 -12.63 5.07 -5.32
C GLY A 264 -12.42 3.69 -5.97
N ALA A 265 -12.24 2.64 -5.17
CA ALA A 265 -12.16 1.28 -5.67
C ALA A 265 -13.50 0.83 -6.28
N PHE A 266 -14.62 1.14 -5.61
CA PHE A 266 -15.95 0.83 -6.13
C PHE A 266 -16.21 1.52 -7.47
N THR A 267 -16.05 2.83 -7.54
CA THR A 267 -16.26 3.60 -8.79
C THR A 267 -15.30 3.14 -9.89
N GLY A 268 -14.03 2.90 -9.57
CA GLY A 268 -13.04 2.36 -10.51
C GLY A 268 -13.47 1.01 -11.10
N THR A 269 -13.98 0.09 -10.28
CA THR A 269 -14.48 -1.20 -10.80
C THR A 269 -15.70 -1.05 -11.71
N GLN A 270 -16.62 -0.12 -11.41
CA GLN A 270 -17.78 0.14 -12.27
C GLN A 270 -17.37 0.74 -13.60
N VAL A 271 -16.42 1.68 -13.60
CA VAL A 271 -15.89 2.29 -14.83
C VAL A 271 -15.18 1.25 -15.70
N ILE A 272 -14.33 0.40 -15.10
CA ILE A 272 -13.63 -0.66 -15.84
C ILE A 272 -14.61 -1.67 -16.45
N LYS A 273 -15.67 -2.07 -15.72
CA LYS A 273 -16.72 -2.96 -16.26
C LYS A 273 -17.50 -2.37 -17.43
N ARG A 274 -17.52 -1.04 -17.58
CA ARG A 274 -18.25 -0.35 -18.65
C ARG A 274 -17.39 -0.10 -19.89
N ILE A 275 -16.08 0.00 -19.71
CA ILE A 275 -15.10 0.24 -20.79
C ILE A 275 -14.51 -1.07 -21.34
N GLY A 276 -14.45 -2.11 -20.50
CA GLY A 276 -14.02 -3.47 -20.85
C GLY A 276 -15.13 -4.26 -21.53
#